data_AF-A0A9D2JHL5-F1
#
_entry.id   AF-A0A9D2JHL5-F1
#
_cell.length_a   1.000
_cell.length_b   1.000
_cell.length_c   1.000
_cell.angle_alpha   90.00
_cell.angle_beta   90.00
_cell.angle_gamma   90.00
#
_symmetry.space_group_name_H-M   'P 1'
#
loop_
_entity.id
_entity.type
_entity.pdbx_description
1 polymer ?
#
loop_
_entity_poly.entity_id
_entity_poly.type
_entity_poly.pdbx_seq_one_letter_code
_entity_poly.pdbx_strand_id
1 'polypeptide(L)'
;MLAAGFASFFTGVTEPLEFSFMFVAWPLYVVHAVLTGISMFVAAFFQWTAGFNFSAGFVDFFLSLRVPIANKPYMLIVMGLVMAVVYYFTFMFVIKKFNLMTPGREPLVETNDVEAVATGSDKFATMASRIYDALGGAQNVVTVDNCTTRLRLQVKDTGVVNQDKIKATGVPGLKVINKENIQVVVGTEVQFVADEMHRLQGQPVQTTKVAEAPAETKSAIVEKEQAIYAVADGQLVPITEVSDEVFSSKMMGDGFAVIPTEGKIFAPISGKILNIFPTKHALGIQTASGVEVLLHMGIDTVSLKGEPFTLFVEEGQEIRQGQLIADVDLKAITDAGRKTDMIVVFTNPDAVENLEIHPGTVKANQVSGTLRGR
;
A
#
# COMPACT_ATOMS: atom_id res chain seq x y z
N MET A 1 -5.45 1.03 -14.41
CA MET A 1 -6.80 1.26 -14.99
C MET A 1 -7.38 0.02 -15.67
N LEU A 2 -6.60 -0.78 -16.42
CA LEU A 2 -7.10 -2.03 -17.04
C LEU A 2 -7.65 -3.04 -16.02
N ALA A 3 -6.95 -3.29 -14.90
CA ALA A 3 -7.40 -4.21 -13.85
C ALA A 3 -8.73 -3.76 -13.21
N ALA A 4 -8.82 -2.48 -12.83
CA ALA A 4 -10.06 -1.89 -12.30
C ALA A 4 -11.21 -1.94 -13.33
N GLY A 5 -10.92 -1.65 -14.60
CA GLY A 5 -11.88 -1.76 -15.70
C GLY A 5 -12.42 -3.18 -15.89
N PHE A 6 -11.53 -4.18 -15.85
CA PHE A 6 -11.92 -5.58 -15.94
C PHE A 6 -12.75 -6.01 -14.72
N ALA A 7 -12.33 -5.64 -13.51
CA ALA A 7 -13.07 -5.94 -12.29
C ALA A 7 -14.50 -5.35 -12.35
N SER A 8 -14.64 -4.08 -12.70
CA SER A 8 -15.95 -3.43 -12.83
C SER A 8 -16.84 -4.07 -13.90
N PHE A 9 -16.27 -4.46 -15.04
CA PHE A 9 -17.02 -5.20 -16.06
C PHE A 9 -17.46 -6.59 -15.55
N PHE A 10 -16.54 -7.32 -14.93
CA PHE A 10 -16.77 -8.71 -14.56
C PHE A 10 -17.74 -8.84 -13.39
N THR A 11 -17.56 -8.05 -12.33
CA THR A 11 -18.35 -8.12 -11.10
C THR A 11 -19.51 -7.12 -11.08
N GLY A 12 -19.38 -5.98 -11.77
CA GLY A 12 -20.35 -4.88 -11.73
C GLY A 12 -20.02 -3.79 -10.71
N VAL A 13 -18.93 -3.93 -9.93
CA VAL A 13 -18.52 -2.95 -8.93
C VAL A 13 -17.73 -1.81 -9.58
N THR A 14 -18.32 -0.63 -9.69
CA THR A 14 -17.75 0.52 -10.41
C THR A 14 -17.04 1.55 -9.53
N GLU A 15 -17.17 1.47 -8.21
CA GLU A 15 -16.60 2.42 -7.25
C GLU A 15 -15.11 2.75 -7.48
N PRO A 16 -14.21 1.77 -7.74
CA PRO A 16 -12.80 2.08 -7.96
C PRO A 16 -12.54 2.96 -9.19
N LEU A 17 -13.38 2.81 -10.23
CA LEU A 17 -13.31 3.67 -11.42
C LEU A 17 -13.90 5.04 -11.12
N GLU A 18 -15.10 5.09 -10.53
CA GLU A 18 -15.82 6.33 -10.24
C GLU A 18 -15.03 7.25 -9.29
N PHE A 19 -14.40 6.70 -8.26
CA PHE A 19 -13.57 7.47 -7.34
C PHE A 19 -12.37 8.12 -8.04
N SER A 20 -11.76 7.44 -9.02
CA SER A 20 -10.65 8.02 -9.78
C SER A 20 -11.06 9.28 -10.54
N PHE A 21 -12.27 9.31 -11.10
CA PHE A 21 -12.79 10.48 -11.80
C PHE A 21 -13.33 11.53 -10.85
N MET A 22 -13.91 11.15 -9.71
CA MET A 22 -14.46 12.11 -8.74
C MET A 22 -13.37 13.06 -8.21
N PHE A 23 -12.15 12.57 -7.97
CA PHE A 23 -11.06 13.41 -7.46
C PHE A 23 -10.22 14.10 -8.54
N VAL A 24 -10.06 13.47 -9.72
CA VAL A 24 -9.16 13.98 -10.78
C VAL A 24 -9.91 14.74 -11.87
N ALA A 25 -11.15 14.34 -12.17
CA ALA A 25 -11.93 14.81 -13.32
C ALA A 25 -13.43 14.87 -13.02
N TRP A 26 -13.82 15.52 -11.91
CA TRP A 26 -15.21 15.52 -11.44
C TRP A 26 -16.28 15.89 -12.50
N PRO A 27 -16.02 16.73 -13.54
CA PRO A 27 -17.02 16.98 -14.58
C PRO A 27 -17.35 15.71 -15.39
N LEU A 28 -16.40 14.79 -15.58
CA LEU A 28 -16.64 13.51 -16.25
C LEU A 28 -17.55 12.60 -15.41
N TYR A 29 -17.51 12.70 -14.08
CA TYR A 29 -18.43 11.98 -13.20
C TYR A 29 -19.88 12.47 -13.39
N VAL A 30 -20.09 13.77 -13.58
CA VAL A 30 -21.43 14.32 -13.90
C VAL A 30 -21.90 13.84 -15.27
N VAL A 31 -21.02 13.84 -16.28
CA VAL A 31 -21.34 13.30 -17.62
C VAL A 31 -21.70 11.82 -17.53
N HIS A 32 -20.96 11.03 -16.73
CA HIS A 32 -21.27 9.63 -16.46
C HIS A 32 -22.68 9.47 -15.86
N ALA A 33 -23.02 10.23 -14.82
CA ALA A 33 -24.35 10.16 -14.19
C ALA A 33 -25.49 10.44 -15.19
N VAL A 34 -25.32 11.44 -16.07
CA VAL A 34 -26.30 11.76 -17.12
C VAL A 34 -26.44 10.61 -18.13
N LEU A 35 -25.32 10.08 -18.64
CA LEU A 35 -25.33 8.98 -19.60
C LEU A 35 -25.91 7.69 -19.01
N THR A 36 -25.65 7.42 -17.72
CA THR A 36 -26.27 6.32 -16.97
C THR A 36 -27.77 6.51 -16.86
N GLY A 37 -28.24 7.72 -16.52
CA GLY A 37 -29.67 8.05 -16.50
C GLY A 37 -30.36 7.85 -17.85
N ILE A 38 -29.72 8.27 -18.95
CA ILE A 38 -30.21 8.04 -20.31
C ILE A 38 -30.28 6.54 -20.63
N SER A 39 -29.25 5.77 -20.27
CA SER A 39 -29.21 4.33 -20.51
C SER A 39 -30.35 3.61 -19.78
N MET A 40 -30.58 3.97 -18.52
CA MET A 40 -31.67 3.43 -17.71
C MET A 40 -33.05 3.83 -18.27
N PHE A 41 -33.20 5.07 -18.72
CA PHE A 41 -34.43 5.53 -19.37
C PHE A 41 -34.74 4.75 -20.65
N VAL A 42 -33.75 4.53 -21.51
CA VAL A 42 -33.92 3.76 -22.76
C VAL A 42 -34.28 2.31 -22.45
N ALA A 43 -33.55 1.66 -21.53
CA ALA A 43 -33.84 0.29 -21.11
C ALA A 43 -35.27 0.17 -20.54
N ALA A 44 -35.69 1.11 -19.70
CA ALA A 44 -37.03 1.17 -19.15
C ALA A 44 -38.09 1.40 -20.25
N PHE A 45 -37.86 2.33 -21.18
CA PHE A 45 -38.82 2.65 -22.24
C PHE A 45 -39.12 1.44 -23.14
N PHE A 46 -38.09 0.67 -23.51
CA PHE A 46 -38.25 -0.53 -24.34
C PHE A 46 -38.51 -1.80 -23.52
N GLN A 47 -38.61 -1.70 -22.20
CA GLN A 47 -38.80 -2.80 -21.27
C GLN A 47 -37.71 -3.89 -21.43
N TRP A 48 -36.47 -3.47 -21.71
CA TRP A 48 -35.33 -4.37 -21.74
C TRP A 48 -34.88 -4.63 -20.31
N THR A 49 -35.32 -5.76 -19.76
CA THR A 49 -35.06 -6.12 -18.37
C THR A 49 -34.21 -7.38 -18.31
N ALA A 50 -33.13 -7.27 -17.55
CA ALA A 50 -32.50 -8.42 -16.92
C ALA A 50 -33.08 -8.56 -15.50
N GLY A 51 -33.05 -9.75 -14.93
CA GLY A 51 -33.13 -9.87 -13.46
C GLY A 51 -31.97 -9.14 -12.78
N PHE A 52 -32.03 -8.96 -11.47
CA PHE A 52 -30.97 -8.33 -10.69
C PHE A 52 -30.69 -9.20 -9.46
N ASN A 53 -29.48 -9.77 -9.35
CA ASN A 53 -29.13 -10.62 -8.21
C ASN A 53 -28.05 -9.99 -7.33
N PHE A 54 -27.11 -9.24 -7.90
CA PHE A 54 -25.98 -8.71 -7.11
C PHE A 54 -25.59 -7.29 -7.51
N SER A 55 -24.99 -7.11 -8.68
CA SER A 55 -24.29 -5.86 -9.04
C SER A 55 -24.35 -5.52 -10.53
N ALA A 56 -25.20 -6.19 -11.31
CA ALA A 56 -25.38 -5.94 -12.74
C ALA A 56 -24.09 -6.01 -13.60
N GLY A 57 -23.06 -6.74 -13.14
CA GLY A 57 -21.87 -7.06 -13.92
C GLY A 57 -22.08 -8.20 -14.92
N PHE A 58 -21.03 -8.59 -15.62
CA PHE A 58 -21.05 -9.69 -16.59
C PHE A 58 -21.57 -10.99 -15.98
N VAL A 59 -21.08 -11.37 -14.79
CA VAL A 59 -21.54 -12.59 -14.10
C VAL A 59 -23.03 -12.51 -13.77
N ASP A 60 -23.48 -11.37 -13.24
CA ASP A 60 -24.89 -11.17 -12.86
C ASP A 60 -25.81 -11.18 -14.09
N PHE A 61 -25.36 -10.63 -15.23
CA PHE A 61 -26.11 -10.70 -16.49
C PHE A 61 -26.46 -12.14 -16.88
N PHE A 62 -25.51 -13.08 -16.80
CA PHE A 62 -25.79 -14.49 -17.13
C PHE A 62 -26.70 -15.17 -16.12
N LEU A 63 -26.52 -14.89 -14.82
CA LEU A 63 -27.39 -15.42 -13.78
C LEU A 63 -28.82 -14.87 -13.92
N SER A 64 -28.95 -13.62 -14.33
CA SER A 64 -30.23 -12.91 -14.50
C SER A 64 -31.13 -13.50 -15.60
N LEU A 65 -30.57 -14.25 -16.56
CA LEU A 65 -31.32 -14.84 -17.68
C LEU A 65 -32.34 -15.89 -17.23
N ARG A 66 -32.18 -16.45 -16.02
CA ARG A 66 -33.11 -17.44 -15.45
C ARG A 66 -34.22 -16.83 -14.61
N VAL A 67 -34.24 -15.50 -14.45
CA VAL A 67 -35.25 -14.82 -13.64
C VAL A 67 -36.52 -14.60 -14.48
N PRO A 68 -37.72 -14.93 -13.99
CA PRO A 68 -38.98 -14.80 -14.74
C PRO A 68 -39.30 -13.38 -15.24
N ILE A 69 -38.69 -12.36 -14.64
CA ILE A 69 -38.88 -10.94 -15.00
C ILE A 69 -38.02 -10.48 -16.20
N ALA A 70 -37.11 -11.34 -16.68
CA ALA A 70 -36.22 -11.00 -17.78
C ALA A 70 -37.00 -10.87 -19.10
N ASN A 71 -36.93 -9.70 -19.73
CA ASN A 71 -37.58 -9.39 -21.00
C ASN A 71 -36.54 -8.82 -21.99
N LYS A 72 -36.27 -9.58 -23.05
CA LYS A 72 -35.24 -9.25 -24.06
C LYS A 72 -33.89 -8.80 -23.47
N PRO A 73 -33.29 -9.53 -22.51
CA PRO A 73 -32.06 -9.12 -21.83
C PRO A 73 -30.87 -8.95 -22.78
N TYR A 74 -30.82 -9.67 -23.91
CA TYR A 74 -29.78 -9.51 -24.93
C TYR A 74 -29.72 -8.10 -25.54
N MET A 75 -30.82 -7.34 -25.51
CA MET A 75 -30.82 -5.95 -25.97
C MET A 75 -29.98 -5.04 -25.07
N LEU A 76 -29.73 -5.42 -23.82
CA LEU A 76 -28.83 -4.71 -22.92
C LEU A 76 -27.36 -4.83 -23.38
N ILE A 77 -26.97 -5.93 -24.03
CA ILE A 77 -25.65 -6.06 -24.64
C ILE A 77 -25.54 -5.10 -25.83
N VAL A 78 -26.55 -5.07 -26.70
CA VAL A 78 -26.59 -4.16 -27.85
C VAL A 78 -26.53 -2.71 -27.38
N MET A 79 -27.34 -2.37 -26.37
CA MET A 79 -27.30 -1.05 -25.72
C MET A 79 -25.93 -0.76 -25.13
N GLY A 80 -25.30 -1.71 -24.45
CA GLY A 80 -23.96 -1.58 -23.90
C GLY A 80 -22.91 -1.25 -24.97
N LEU A 81 -22.97 -1.89 -26.14
CA LEU A 81 -22.09 -1.58 -27.27
C LEU A 81 -22.33 -0.17 -27.83
N VAL A 82 -23.59 0.24 -27.97
CA VAL A 82 -23.94 1.60 -28.39
C VAL A 82 -23.45 2.62 -27.37
N MET A 83 -23.67 2.36 -26.08
CA MET A 83 -23.21 3.23 -25.00
C MET A 83 -21.70 3.27 -24.93
N ALA A 84 -20.97 2.19 -25.17
CA ALA A 84 -19.50 2.21 -25.22
C ALA A 84 -18.98 3.21 -26.26
N VAL A 85 -19.60 3.24 -27.44
CA VAL A 85 -19.28 4.21 -28.50
C VAL A 85 -19.63 5.63 -28.05
N VAL A 86 -20.83 5.86 -27.52
CA VAL A 86 -21.27 7.18 -27.02
C VAL A 86 -20.35 7.70 -25.92
N TYR A 87 -20.03 6.85 -24.93
CA TYR A 87 -19.11 7.15 -23.84
C TYR A 87 -17.73 7.52 -24.39
N TYR A 88 -17.16 6.70 -25.28
CA TYR A 88 -15.83 6.95 -25.84
C TYR A 88 -15.73 8.32 -26.51
N PHE A 89 -16.66 8.64 -27.42
CA PHE A 89 -16.61 9.91 -28.14
C PHE A 89 -16.96 11.11 -27.24
N THR A 90 -17.92 10.97 -26.33
CA THR A 90 -18.31 12.05 -25.41
C THR A 90 -17.17 12.35 -24.44
N PHE A 91 -16.60 11.33 -23.79
CA PHE A 91 -15.49 11.51 -22.86
C PHE A 91 -14.27 12.05 -23.58
N MET A 92 -13.90 11.49 -24.74
CA MET A 92 -12.78 11.99 -25.52
C MET A 92 -12.98 13.47 -25.91
N PHE A 93 -14.17 13.87 -26.32
CA PHE A 93 -14.49 15.25 -26.64
C PHE A 93 -14.34 16.15 -25.41
N VAL A 94 -14.95 15.80 -24.27
CA VAL A 94 -14.90 16.60 -23.04
C VAL A 94 -13.46 16.70 -22.52
N ILE A 95 -12.72 15.59 -22.49
CA ILE A 95 -11.31 15.55 -22.07
C ILE A 95 -10.47 16.48 -22.95
N LYS A 96 -10.58 16.39 -24.28
CA LYS A 96 -9.79 17.22 -25.20
C LYS A 96 -10.22 18.69 -25.19
N LYS A 97 -11.53 18.96 -25.12
CA LYS A 97 -12.09 20.32 -25.18
C LYS A 97 -11.75 21.14 -23.94
N PHE A 98 -11.82 20.52 -22.77
CA PHE A 98 -11.58 21.17 -21.48
C PHE A 98 -10.21 20.85 -20.88
N ASN A 99 -9.37 20.12 -21.63
CA ASN A 99 -8.05 19.65 -21.20
C ASN A 99 -8.07 19.03 -19.79
N LEU A 100 -9.06 18.19 -19.53
CA LEU A 100 -9.21 17.56 -18.21
C LEU A 100 -8.04 16.60 -17.96
N MET A 101 -7.51 16.62 -16.74
CA MET A 101 -6.58 15.60 -16.28
C MET A 101 -7.36 14.29 -16.12
N THR A 102 -6.78 13.18 -16.59
CA THR A 102 -7.35 11.85 -16.43
C THR A 102 -6.24 10.90 -15.99
N PRO A 103 -6.54 9.86 -15.18
CA PRO A 103 -5.55 8.85 -14.84
C PRO A 103 -4.88 8.28 -16.11
N GLY A 104 -3.55 8.33 -16.18
CA GLY A 104 -2.78 7.91 -17.37
C GLY A 104 -2.56 8.98 -18.45
N ARG A 105 -3.03 10.22 -18.27
CA ARG A 105 -2.71 11.40 -19.12
C ARG A 105 -1.86 12.43 -18.38
N GLU A 106 -1.05 11.95 -17.46
CA GLU A 106 0.01 12.75 -16.85
C GLU A 106 0.99 13.15 -17.97
N PRO A 107 1.54 14.38 -17.96
CA PRO A 107 2.54 14.76 -18.94
C PRO A 107 3.68 13.75 -18.85
N LEU A 108 3.89 12.99 -19.93
CA LEU A 108 5.14 12.27 -20.12
C LEU A 108 6.21 13.35 -20.13
N VAL A 109 6.99 13.43 -19.06
CA VAL A 109 8.20 14.23 -19.07
C VAL A 109 9.10 13.55 -20.10
N GLU A 110 9.17 14.12 -21.30
CA GLU A 110 10.18 13.76 -22.27
C GLU A 110 11.54 14.08 -21.64
N THR A 111 12.14 13.09 -21.00
CA THR A 111 13.55 13.12 -20.63
C THR A 111 14.36 12.86 -21.90
N ASN A 112 14.41 13.86 -22.77
CA ASN A 112 15.39 13.90 -23.85
C ASN A 112 16.71 14.45 -23.27
N ASP A 113 17.67 13.53 -23.26
CA ASP A 113 19.12 13.68 -23.10
C ASP A 113 19.73 13.95 -21.71
N VAL A 114 20.87 13.23 -21.53
CA VAL A 114 21.95 13.38 -20.54
C VAL A 114 21.63 12.76 -19.16
N GLU A 115 22.29 11.72 -18.62
CA GLU A 115 23.61 11.12 -18.86
C GLU A 115 23.65 9.73 -18.18
N ALA A 116 24.74 9.01 -18.41
CA ALA A 116 25.05 7.64 -17.97
C ALA A 116 24.48 7.23 -16.59
N VAL A 117 24.02 5.97 -16.57
CA VAL A 117 23.62 5.19 -15.40
C VAL A 117 24.63 5.38 -14.25
N ALA A 118 24.24 6.19 -13.27
CA ALA A 118 24.90 6.26 -11.98
C ALA A 118 24.22 5.28 -11.01
N THR A 119 25.04 4.58 -10.26
CA THR A 119 24.68 3.54 -9.28
C THR A 119 23.67 4.04 -8.23
N GLY A 120 22.91 3.12 -7.62
CA GLY A 120 21.71 3.41 -6.81
C GLY A 120 21.86 4.46 -5.69
N SER A 121 23.05 4.65 -5.12
CA SER A 121 23.32 5.74 -4.15
C SER A 121 23.36 7.11 -4.81
N ASP A 122 23.90 7.21 -6.02
CA ASP A 122 24.05 8.47 -6.75
C ASP A 122 22.71 9.00 -7.25
N LYS A 123 21.74 8.12 -7.52
CA LYS A 123 20.38 8.51 -7.92
C LYS A 123 19.69 9.29 -6.82
N PHE A 124 19.69 8.77 -5.58
CA PHE A 124 19.09 9.47 -4.44
C PHE A 124 19.89 10.70 -4.07
N ALA A 125 21.23 10.63 -4.20
CA ALA A 125 22.11 11.77 -3.99
C ALA A 125 21.76 12.95 -4.91
N THR A 126 21.63 12.65 -6.21
CA THR A 126 21.28 13.61 -7.26
C THR A 126 19.86 14.13 -7.07
N MET A 127 18.91 13.28 -6.72
CA MET A 127 17.51 13.68 -6.52
C MET A 127 17.36 14.59 -5.30
N ALA A 128 17.96 14.23 -4.18
CA ALA A 128 17.97 15.05 -2.96
C ALA A 128 18.66 16.39 -3.21
N SER A 129 19.81 16.43 -3.89
CA SER A 129 20.48 17.68 -4.24
C SER A 129 19.60 18.60 -5.10
N ARG A 130 18.96 18.04 -6.14
CA ARG A 130 18.05 18.84 -7.00
C ARG A 130 16.83 19.37 -6.24
N ILE A 131 16.23 18.56 -5.36
CA ILE A 131 15.11 18.98 -4.51
C ILE A 131 15.57 20.05 -3.54
N TYR A 132 16.72 19.85 -2.88
CA TYR A 132 17.28 20.75 -1.89
C TYR A 132 17.63 22.12 -2.48
N ASP A 133 18.24 22.16 -3.67
CA ASP A 133 18.53 23.40 -4.39
C ASP A 133 17.25 24.12 -4.81
N ALA A 134 16.24 23.38 -5.27
CA ALA A 134 14.96 23.95 -5.67
C ALA A 134 14.14 24.48 -4.48
N LEU A 135 14.38 23.97 -3.26
CA LEU A 135 13.83 24.51 -2.02
C LEU A 135 14.52 25.80 -1.58
N GLY A 136 15.63 26.22 -2.20
CA GLY A 136 16.43 27.39 -1.80
C GLY A 136 17.62 27.06 -0.89
N GLY A 137 17.98 25.77 -0.79
CA GLY A 137 19.14 25.28 -0.07
C GLY A 137 19.13 25.57 1.44
N ALA A 138 20.32 25.59 2.04
CA ALA A 138 20.51 25.80 3.48
C ALA A 138 19.97 27.14 4.00
N GLN A 139 19.78 28.12 3.11
CA GLN A 139 19.25 29.43 3.50
C GLN A 139 17.73 29.38 3.77
N ASN A 140 17.01 28.51 3.07
CA ASN A 140 15.55 28.42 3.13
C ASN A 140 15.03 27.15 3.81
N VAL A 141 15.74 26.02 3.75
CA VAL A 141 15.31 24.75 4.38
C VAL A 141 15.64 24.76 5.87
N VAL A 142 14.62 24.61 6.71
CA VAL A 142 14.72 24.59 8.18
C VAL A 142 14.76 23.16 8.70
N THR A 143 13.77 22.35 8.35
CA THR A 143 13.61 20.98 8.87
C THR A 143 13.30 20.02 7.73
N VAL A 144 13.91 18.84 7.77
CA VAL A 144 13.68 17.75 6.82
C VAL A 144 13.15 16.55 7.60
N ASP A 145 11.86 16.29 7.50
CA ASP A 145 11.23 15.07 8.02
C ASP A 145 10.70 14.23 6.85
N ASN A 146 10.36 12.98 7.11
CA ASN A 146 9.68 12.15 6.15
C ASN A 146 8.64 11.23 6.81
N CYS A 147 7.70 10.77 6.00
CA CYS A 147 6.77 9.68 6.31
C CYS A 147 6.87 8.64 5.22
N THR A 148 6.09 7.56 5.29
CA THR A 148 6.14 6.39 4.41
C THR A 148 6.33 6.69 2.91
N THR A 149 5.76 7.77 2.39
CA THR A 149 5.88 8.13 0.96
C THR A 149 6.22 9.60 0.68
N ARG A 150 6.41 10.44 1.71
CA ARG A 150 6.48 11.90 1.54
C ARG A 150 7.55 12.54 2.41
N LEU A 151 8.33 13.44 1.82
CA LEU A 151 9.14 14.42 2.55
C LEU A 151 8.21 15.47 3.13
N ARG A 152 8.37 15.75 4.42
CA ARG A 152 7.72 16.82 5.16
C ARG A 152 8.78 17.87 5.47
N LEU A 153 8.75 18.96 4.72
CA LEU A 153 9.80 19.96 4.76
C LEU A 153 9.24 21.23 5.37
N GLN A 154 9.99 21.77 6.33
CA GLN A 154 9.78 23.12 6.83
C GLN A 154 10.78 24.05 6.16
N VAL A 155 10.29 25.11 5.53
CA VAL A 155 11.07 26.16 4.87
C VAL A 155 10.75 27.52 5.47
N LYS A 156 11.64 28.49 5.36
CA LYS A 156 11.39 29.86 5.85
C LYS A 156 10.37 30.59 4.99
N ASP A 157 10.44 30.40 3.68
CA ASP A 157 9.49 30.97 2.73
C ASP A 157 9.25 30.03 1.54
N THR A 158 8.02 29.55 1.42
CA THR A 158 7.56 28.75 0.26
C THR A 158 7.45 29.56 -1.03
N GLY A 159 7.45 30.90 -0.97
CA GLY A 159 7.45 31.76 -2.16
C GLY A 159 8.76 31.72 -2.94
N VAL A 160 9.87 31.35 -2.30
CA VAL A 160 11.21 31.23 -2.92
C VAL A 160 11.42 29.82 -3.51
N VAL A 161 10.51 28.89 -3.23
CA VAL A 161 10.61 27.50 -3.68
C VAL A 161 10.25 27.37 -5.16
N ASN A 162 11.16 26.81 -5.94
CA ASN A 162 10.92 26.53 -7.36
C ASN A 162 10.19 25.19 -7.52
N GLN A 163 8.86 25.25 -7.49
CA GLN A 163 7.99 24.08 -7.59
C GLN A 163 8.16 23.30 -8.90
N ASP A 164 8.48 23.99 -10.00
CA ASP A 164 8.65 23.35 -11.31
C ASP A 164 9.93 22.53 -11.37
N LYS A 165 11.02 23.02 -10.77
CA LYS A 165 12.26 22.25 -10.61
C LYS A 165 12.06 21.02 -9.72
N ILE A 166 11.28 21.13 -8.64
CA ILE A 166 10.95 19.99 -7.79
C ILE A 166 10.16 18.94 -8.58
N LYS A 167 9.13 19.35 -9.34
CA LYS A 167 8.36 18.41 -10.18
C LYS A 167 9.24 17.75 -11.25
N ALA A 168 10.21 18.48 -11.80
CA ALA A 168 11.16 17.96 -12.78
C ALA A 168 12.12 16.89 -12.21
N THR A 169 12.19 16.70 -10.89
CA THR A 169 12.95 15.59 -10.30
C THR A 169 12.20 14.25 -10.36
N GLY A 170 11.01 14.19 -10.98
CA GLY A 170 10.24 12.96 -11.17
C GLY A 170 9.38 12.56 -9.98
N VAL A 171 9.16 13.49 -9.03
CA VAL A 171 8.34 13.23 -7.84
C VAL A 171 6.85 13.13 -8.19
N PRO A 172 6.14 12.08 -7.73
CA PRO A 172 4.71 11.88 -7.99
C PRO A 172 3.80 13.04 -7.58
N GLY A 173 4.23 13.91 -6.67
CA GLY A 173 3.41 15.02 -6.20
C GLY A 173 4.15 16.02 -5.36
N LEU A 174 3.65 17.26 -5.37
CA LEU A 174 4.13 18.37 -4.55
C LEU A 174 2.93 19.11 -3.96
N LYS A 175 2.92 19.29 -2.64
CA LYS A 175 1.85 19.99 -1.93
C LYS A 175 2.42 21.07 -1.02
N VAL A 176 2.15 22.33 -1.35
CA VAL A 176 2.37 23.46 -0.43
C VAL A 176 1.22 23.46 0.59
N ILE A 177 1.56 23.38 1.86
CA ILE A 177 0.58 23.34 2.97
C ILE A 177 0.29 24.77 3.45
N ASN A 178 1.34 25.53 3.72
CA ASN A 178 1.26 26.93 4.15
C ASN A 178 2.56 27.66 3.76
N LYS A 179 2.77 28.89 4.27
CA LYS A 179 3.93 29.72 3.94
C LYS A 179 5.28 29.10 4.32
N GLU A 180 5.28 28.16 5.26
CA GLU A 180 6.49 27.57 5.85
C GLU A 180 6.58 26.05 5.67
N ASN A 181 5.54 25.39 5.18
CA ASN A 181 5.47 23.92 5.13
C ASN A 181 5.15 23.44 3.72
N ILE A 182 5.99 22.55 3.21
CA ILE A 182 5.84 21.92 1.90
C ILE A 182 6.05 20.41 2.00
N GLN A 183 5.24 19.64 1.27
CA GLN A 183 5.36 18.20 1.20
C GLN A 183 5.68 17.76 -0.21
N VAL A 184 6.69 16.91 -0.36
CA VAL A 184 7.08 16.30 -1.64
C VAL A 184 6.80 14.81 -1.56
N VAL A 185 5.95 14.30 -2.44
CA VAL A 185 5.66 12.86 -2.54
C VAL A 185 6.77 12.22 -3.35
N VAL A 186 7.56 11.36 -2.73
CA VAL A 186 8.71 10.68 -3.36
C VAL A 186 8.38 9.23 -3.68
N GLY A 187 7.53 8.58 -2.87
CA GLY A 187 7.29 7.12 -2.93
C GLY A 187 7.99 6.39 -1.79
N THR A 188 8.04 5.06 -1.83
CA THR A 188 8.59 4.19 -0.78
C THR A 188 10.06 4.50 -0.44
N GLU A 189 10.79 5.05 -1.41
CA GLU A 189 12.22 5.38 -1.29
C GLU A 189 12.50 6.74 -0.63
N VAL A 190 11.49 7.36 -0.02
CA VAL A 190 11.58 8.70 0.59
C VAL A 190 12.64 8.82 1.67
N GLN A 191 12.93 7.75 2.41
CA GLN A 191 13.94 7.73 3.47
C GLN A 191 15.33 8.03 2.90
N PHE A 192 15.72 7.38 1.79
CA PHE A 192 17.04 7.55 1.16
C PHE A 192 17.27 8.99 0.68
N VAL A 193 16.21 9.68 0.31
CA VAL A 193 16.25 11.08 -0.15
C VAL A 193 16.31 12.04 1.04
N ALA A 194 15.60 11.72 2.12
CA ALA A 194 15.67 12.46 3.37
C ALA A 194 17.08 12.38 3.97
N ASP A 195 17.66 11.17 4.00
CA ASP A 195 19.01 10.93 4.54
C ASP A 195 20.08 11.72 3.79
N GLU A 196 19.98 11.78 2.46
CA GLU A 196 20.90 12.63 1.68
C GLU A 196 20.68 14.12 1.94
N MET A 197 19.43 14.59 2.08
CA MET A 197 19.18 16.00 2.41
C MET A 197 19.76 16.38 3.78
N HIS A 198 19.75 15.47 4.76
CA HIS A 198 20.46 15.66 6.02
C HIS A 198 21.97 15.77 5.81
N ARG A 199 22.54 14.97 4.88
CA ARG A 199 23.95 15.06 4.47
C ARG A 199 24.29 16.43 3.90
N LEU A 200 23.41 16.99 3.07
CA LEU A 200 23.55 18.32 2.48
C LEU A 200 23.43 19.45 3.53
N GLN A 201 22.68 19.23 4.61
CA GLN A 201 22.62 20.14 5.77
C GLN A 201 23.83 20.04 6.70
N GLY A 202 24.79 19.14 6.44
CA GLY A 202 25.92 18.90 7.32
C GLY A 202 25.52 18.24 8.64
N GLN A 203 24.32 17.65 8.72
CA GLN A 203 23.90 16.88 9.88
C GLN A 203 24.49 15.47 9.80
N PRO A 204 24.85 14.84 10.95
CA PRO A 204 25.35 13.48 10.95
C PRO A 204 24.25 12.52 10.46
N VAL A 205 24.46 11.98 9.27
CA VAL A 205 23.61 10.92 8.69
C VAL A 205 24.01 9.59 9.31
N GLN A 206 23.04 8.73 9.61
CA GLN A 206 23.30 7.33 9.97
C GLN A 206 23.87 6.62 8.74
N THR A 207 25.20 6.54 8.65
CA THR A 207 25.91 5.90 7.53
C THR A 207 25.68 4.40 7.53
N THR A 208 24.68 3.94 6.77
CA THR A 208 24.65 2.55 6.29
C THR A 208 25.50 2.50 5.03
N LYS A 209 26.68 1.88 5.13
CA LYS A 209 27.62 1.71 4.02
C LYS A 209 26.95 0.87 2.92
N VAL A 210 26.82 1.43 1.72
CA VAL A 210 26.34 0.74 0.52
C VAL A 210 27.33 -0.37 0.17
N ALA A 211 26.89 -1.62 0.27
CA ALA A 211 27.53 -2.72 -0.46
C ALA A 211 27.03 -2.65 -1.91
N GLU A 212 27.95 -2.57 -2.86
CA GLU A 212 27.69 -2.63 -4.30
C GLU A 212 26.72 -3.75 -4.64
N ALA A 213 25.62 -3.38 -5.32
CA ALA A 213 24.78 -4.34 -6.02
C ALA A 213 25.58 -4.98 -7.15
N PRO A 214 25.68 -6.32 -7.26
CA PRO A 214 26.24 -6.94 -8.43
C PRO A 214 25.32 -6.69 -9.63
N ALA A 215 25.94 -6.30 -10.74
CA ALA A 215 25.31 -6.07 -12.03
C ALA A 215 24.37 -7.19 -12.46
N GLU A 216 23.28 -6.79 -13.12
CA GLU A 216 22.34 -7.66 -13.81
C GLU A 216 23.07 -8.73 -14.63
N THR A 217 22.91 -9.97 -14.20
CA THR A 217 23.11 -11.13 -15.06
C THR A 217 21.86 -11.98 -14.95
N LYS A 218 21.13 -12.13 -16.06
CA LYS A 218 20.06 -13.12 -16.18
C LYS A 218 20.61 -14.49 -15.80
N SER A 219 20.29 -14.97 -14.61
CA SER A 219 20.49 -16.36 -14.19
C SER A 219 19.52 -16.74 -13.07
N ALA A 220 18.58 -17.61 -13.44
CA ALA A 220 17.83 -18.55 -12.61
C ALA A 220 17.17 -18.02 -11.32
N ILE A 221 15.90 -17.65 -11.46
CA ILE A 221 14.92 -17.57 -10.37
C ILE A 221 14.81 -18.97 -9.76
N VAL A 222 15.23 -19.12 -8.50
CA VAL A 222 14.84 -20.27 -7.68
C VAL A 222 13.77 -19.76 -6.72
N GLU A 223 12.52 -20.04 -7.06
CA GLU A 223 11.36 -19.89 -6.19
C GLU A 223 11.64 -20.64 -4.87
N LYS A 224 11.77 -19.92 -3.75
CA LYS A 224 11.92 -20.56 -2.44
C LYS A 224 10.69 -20.29 -1.59
N GLU A 225 9.83 -21.30 -1.55
CA GLU A 225 8.89 -21.50 -0.46
C GLU A 225 9.65 -21.53 0.87
N GLN A 226 9.20 -20.71 1.82
CA GLN A 226 9.81 -20.53 3.13
C GLN A 226 8.80 -20.90 4.23
N ALA A 227 9.24 -21.68 5.21
CA ALA A 227 8.40 -21.99 6.36
C ALA A 227 8.19 -20.75 7.24
N ILE A 228 6.97 -20.59 7.75
CA ILE A 228 6.63 -19.62 8.79
C ILE A 228 6.47 -20.38 10.10
N TYR A 229 6.80 -19.72 11.21
CA TYR A 229 6.83 -20.33 12.52
C TYR A 229 5.90 -19.62 13.50
N ALA A 230 5.35 -20.39 14.43
CA ALA A 230 4.55 -19.89 15.53
C ALA A 230 5.41 -19.02 16.46
N VAL A 231 4.92 -17.83 16.77
CA VAL A 231 5.64 -16.82 17.56
C VAL A 231 5.64 -17.11 19.06
N ALA A 232 4.76 -17.99 19.54
CA ALA A 232 4.65 -18.36 20.94
C ALA A 232 4.02 -19.76 21.08
N ASP A 233 4.13 -20.34 22.27
CA ASP A 233 3.28 -21.47 22.68
C ASP A 233 1.83 -21.00 22.78
N GLY A 234 0.88 -21.74 22.20
CA GLY A 234 -0.53 -21.37 22.32
C GLY A 234 -1.46 -21.97 21.27
N GLN A 235 -2.57 -21.28 21.04
CA GLN A 235 -3.54 -21.65 20.00
C GLN A 235 -3.36 -20.73 18.79
N LEU A 236 -2.99 -21.30 17.66
CA LEU A 236 -2.93 -20.60 16.38
C LEU A 236 -4.30 -20.59 15.72
N VAL A 237 -4.75 -19.40 15.32
CA VAL A 237 -6.00 -19.16 14.62
C VAL A 237 -5.73 -18.42 13.30
N PRO A 238 -6.56 -18.64 12.26
CA PRO A 238 -6.53 -17.82 11.06
C PRO A 238 -6.74 -16.34 11.39
N ILE A 239 -6.18 -15.43 10.58
CA ILE A 239 -6.35 -13.98 10.80
C ILE A 239 -7.83 -13.57 10.84
N THR A 240 -8.69 -14.27 10.10
CA THR A 240 -10.15 -14.03 10.03
C THR A 240 -10.89 -14.31 11.33
N GLU A 241 -10.27 -15.02 12.29
CA GLU A 241 -10.86 -15.33 13.61
C GLU A 241 -10.38 -14.37 14.71
N VAL A 242 -9.47 -13.44 14.38
CA VAL A 242 -9.01 -12.41 15.32
C VAL A 242 -10.15 -11.47 15.67
N SER A 243 -10.30 -11.13 16.95
CA SER A 243 -11.36 -10.26 17.46
C SER A 243 -11.11 -8.76 17.21
N ASP A 244 -10.65 -8.41 16.02
CA ASP A 244 -10.38 -7.04 15.55
C ASP A 244 -10.69 -6.94 14.06
N GLU A 245 -11.45 -5.92 13.65
CA GLU A 245 -11.95 -5.78 12.28
C GLU A 245 -10.83 -5.48 11.27
N VAL A 246 -9.80 -4.70 11.65
CA VAL A 246 -8.69 -4.32 10.77
C VAL A 246 -7.88 -5.56 10.39
N PHE A 247 -7.65 -6.45 11.35
CA PHE A 247 -6.95 -7.72 11.12
C PHE A 247 -7.83 -8.77 10.45
N SER A 248 -9.04 -9.03 10.98
CA SER A 248 -9.92 -10.10 10.47
C SER A 248 -10.44 -9.86 9.05
N SER A 249 -10.56 -8.60 8.63
CA SER A 249 -10.90 -8.23 7.24
C SER A 249 -9.72 -8.29 6.27
N LYS A 250 -8.51 -8.60 6.75
CA LYS A 250 -7.25 -8.58 5.98
C LYS A 250 -6.89 -7.21 5.39
N MET A 251 -7.42 -6.12 5.96
CA MET A 251 -7.18 -4.76 5.47
C MET A 251 -5.69 -4.37 5.49
N MET A 252 -4.94 -4.86 6.48
CA MET A 252 -3.49 -4.65 6.59
C MET A 252 -2.65 -5.74 5.90
N GLY A 253 -3.26 -6.80 5.39
CA GLY A 253 -2.59 -7.97 4.84
C GLY A 253 -3.17 -9.29 5.36
N ASP A 254 -2.72 -10.40 4.77
CA ASP A 254 -3.09 -11.75 5.22
C ASP A 254 -2.12 -12.26 6.29
N GLY A 255 -2.49 -13.30 7.04
CA GLY A 255 -1.65 -13.80 8.13
C GLY A 255 -2.34 -14.74 9.09
N PHE A 256 -1.91 -14.69 10.35
CA PHE A 256 -2.45 -15.51 11.44
C PHE A 256 -2.24 -14.82 12.79
N ALA A 257 -2.90 -15.35 13.82
CA ALA A 257 -2.61 -14.97 15.20
C ALA A 257 -2.36 -16.20 16.07
N VAL A 258 -1.53 -16.02 17.10
CA VAL A 258 -1.33 -17.00 18.16
C VAL A 258 -1.86 -16.41 19.45
N ILE A 259 -2.80 -17.10 20.11
CA ILE A 259 -3.26 -16.79 21.46
C ILE A 259 -2.27 -17.46 22.44
N PRO A 260 -1.35 -16.69 23.04
CA PRO A 260 -0.19 -17.26 23.71
C PRO A 260 -0.54 -17.77 25.12
N THR A 261 0.16 -18.82 25.55
CA THR A 261 0.15 -19.31 26.94
C THR A 261 1.33 -18.80 27.77
N GLU A 262 2.40 -18.32 27.12
CA GLU A 262 3.59 -17.71 27.76
C GLU A 262 3.94 -16.40 27.06
N GLY A 263 4.53 -15.45 27.79
CA GLY A 263 4.87 -14.10 27.31
C GLY A 263 6.08 -14.01 26.38
N LYS A 264 6.80 -15.10 26.12
CA LYS A 264 8.00 -15.09 25.25
C LYS A 264 7.60 -15.16 23.79
N ILE A 265 7.93 -14.12 23.04
CA ILE A 265 7.58 -13.98 21.63
C ILE A 265 8.84 -14.10 20.78
N PHE A 266 8.78 -14.98 19.78
CA PHE A 266 9.87 -15.34 18.90
C PHE A 266 9.64 -14.89 17.47
N ALA A 267 10.72 -14.76 16.72
CA ALA A 267 10.70 -14.39 15.31
C ALA A 267 9.98 -15.46 14.46
N PRO A 268 8.88 -15.11 13.75
CA PRO A 268 8.18 -16.05 12.89
C PRO A 268 8.96 -16.39 11.62
N ILE A 269 9.92 -15.54 11.25
CA ILE A 269 10.72 -15.64 10.02
C ILE A 269 12.06 -14.93 10.21
N SER A 270 13.10 -15.35 9.48
CA SER A 270 14.37 -14.64 9.43
C SER A 270 14.25 -13.37 8.58
N GLY A 271 14.89 -12.28 9.01
CA GLY A 271 14.81 -11.00 8.32
C GLY A 271 15.54 -9.89 9.05
N LYS A 272 15.26 -8.65 8.68
CA LYS A 272 15.77 -7.44 9.32
C LYS A 272 14.63 -6.68 9.99
N ILE A 273 14.83 -6.23 11.23
CA ILE A 273 13.86 -5.33 11.89
C ILE A 273 13.85 -4.01 11.13
N LEU A 274 12.71 -3.66 10.54
CA LEU A 274 12.53 -2.41 9.80
C LEU A 274 12.25 -1.24 10.74
N ASN A 275 11.31 -1.46 11.66
CA ASN A 275 10.79 -0.45 12.55
C ASN A 275 10.23 -1.09 13.82
N ILE A 276 10.29 -0.36 14.92
CA ILE A 276 9.70 -0.68 16.21
C ILE A 276 8.78 0.47 16.57
N PHE A 277 7.51 0.17 16.87
CA PHE A 277 6.56 1.22 17.19
C PHE A 277 6.93 1.87 18.54
N PRO A 278 6.66 3.19 18.74
CA PRO A 278 7.08 3.89 19.96
C PRO A 278 6.62 3.26 21.28
N THR A 279 5.43 2.66 21.28
CA THR A 279 4.87 1.93 22.43
C THR A 279 5.22 0.44 22.44
N LYS A 280 6.18 -0.01 21.62
CA LYS A 280 6.75 -1.36 21.56
C LYS A 280 5.79 -2.52 21.30
N HIS A 281 4.50 -2.25 21.17
CA HIS A 281 3.44 -3.24 20.92
C HIS A 281 3.54 -3.88 19.53
N ALA A 282 4.30 -3.32 18.60
CA ALA A 282 4.45 -3.88 17.26
C ALA A 282 5.83 -3.57 16.68
N LEU A 283 6.23 -4.37 15.69
CA LEU A 283 7.46 -4.23 14.93
C LEU A 283 7.31 -4.80 13.52
N GLY A 284 8.01 -4.21 12.56
CA GLY A 284 8.10 -4.70 11.19
C GLY A 284 9.39 -5.47 10.95
N ILE A 285 9.30 -6.54 10.16
CA ILE A 285 10.40 -7.41 9.74
C ILE A 285 10.38 -7.47 8.22
N GLN A 286 11.54 -7.32 7.57
CA GLN A 286 11.67 -7.57 6.13
C GLN A 286 12.49 -8.83 5.90
N THR A 287 11.95 -9.79 5.15
CA THR A 287 12.69 -10.99 4.76
C THR A 287 13.72 -10.67 3.69
N ALA A 288 14.67 -11.58 3.47
CA ALA A 288 15.63 -11.45 2.36
C ALA A 288 14.97 -11.47 0.97
N SER A 289 13.75 -12.02 0.86
CA SER A 289 12.95 -12.00 -0.37
C SER A 289 12.12 -10.72 -0.53
N GLY A 290 12.22 -9.76 0.39
CA GLY A 290 11.49 -8.49 0.34
C GLY A 290 10.05 -8.56 0.85
N VAL A 291 9.62 -9.66 1.47
CA VAL A 291 8.31 -9.73 2.12
C VAL A 291 8.37 -8.98 3.46
N GLU A 292 7.39 -8.12 3.70
CA GLU A 292 7.23 -7.35 4.93
C GLU A 292 6.26 -8.05 5.86
N VAL A 293 6.67 -8.24 7.11
CA VAL A 293 5.92 -8.92 8.16
C VAL A 293 5.76 -7.98 9.34
N LEU A 294 4.52 -7.69 9.72
CA LEU A 294 4.18 -7.01 10.95
C LEU A 294 3.92 -8.04 12.05
N LEU A 295 4.68 -7.96 13.14
CA LEU A 295 4.38 -8.64 14.39
C LEU A 295 3.71 -7.64 15.33
N HIS A 296 2.44 -7.83 15.64
CA HIS A 296 1.65 -6.99 16.53
C HIS A 296 1.24 -7.78 17.78
N MET A 297 1.53 -7.25 18.96
CA MET A 297 1.41 -7.94 20.25
C MET A 297 0.20 -7.41 21.04
N GLY A 298 -0.88 -8.19 21.01
CA GLY A 298 -2.17 -7.90 21.60
C GLY A 298 -3.06 -7.02 20.71
N ILE A 299 -4.27 -6.70 21.18
CA ILE A 299 -5.22 -5.81 20.49
C ILE A 299 -5.45 -4.57 21.36
N ASP A 300 -5.46 -3.39 20.74
CA ASP A 300 -5.55 -2.07 21.40
C ASP A 300 -4.45 -1.76 22.44
N THR A 301 -3.34 -2.50 22.38
CA THR A 301 -2.25 -2.42 23.36
C THR A 301 -1.39 -1.15 23.24
N VAL A 302 -1.56 -0.36 22.17
CA VAL A 302 -0.99 0.99 22.06
C VAL A 302 -1.36 1.88 23.25
N SER A 303 -2.56 1.68 23.84
CA SER A 303 -3.04 2.42 25.00
C SER A 303 -2.24 2.17 26.29
N LEU A 304 -1.45 1.08 26.32
CA LEU A 304 -0.63 0.65 27.47
C LEU A 304 0.78 1.27 27.45
N LYS A 305 1.07 2.16 26.49
CA LYS A 305 2.29 3.01 26.46
C LYS A 305 3.62 2.26 26.56
N GLY A 306 3.66 0.98 26.19
CA GLY A 306 4.88 0.18 26.21
C GLY A 306 5.21 -0.49 27.53
N GLU A 307 4.43 -0.30 28.59
CA GLU A 307 4.71 -0.89 29.91
C GLU A 307 4.74 -2.44 29.90
N PRO A 308 3.84 -3.15 29.20
CA PRO A 308 3.84 -4.62 29.19
C PRO A 308 4.94 -5.25 28.31
N PHE A 309 5.72 -4.46 27.57
CA PHE A 309 6.55 -4.95 26.48
C PHE A 309 8.04 -4.70 26.74
N THR A 310 8.80 -5.79 26.91
CA THR A 310 10.27 -5.76 26.97
C THR A 310 10.82 -6.33 25.66
N LEU A 311 11.44 -5.50 24.83
CA LEU A 311 12.04 -5.91 23.56
C LEU A 311 13.52 -6.29 23.73
N PHE A 312 13.95 -7.32 23.00
CA PHE A 312 15.35 -7.77 22.92
C PHE A 312 15.98 -7.54 21.54
N VAL A 313 15.31 -6.72 20.73
CA VAL A 313 15.78 -6.35 19.39
C VAL A 313 15.71 -4.85 19.18
N GLU A 314 16.55 -4.37 18.26
CA GLU A 314 16.65 -2.97 17.87
C GLU A 314 16.32 -2.78 16.39
N GLU A 315 15.92 -1.56 16.01
CA GLU A 315 15.70 -1.24 14.60
C GLU A 315 16.98 -1.43 13.78
N GLY A 316 16.85 -1.99 12.59
CA GLY A 316 17.96 -2.32 11.71
C GLY A 316 18.68 -3.64 12.05
N GLN A 317 18.35 -4.30 13.16
CA GLN A 317 18.96 -5.58 13.54
C GLN A 317 18.54 -6.72 12.60
N GLU A 318 19.51 -7.53 12.17
CA GLU A 318 19.21 -8.81 11.54
C GLU A 318 18.80 -9.85 12.59
N ILE A 319 17.69 -10.51 12.34
CA ILE A 319 17.13 -11.55 13.21
C ILE A 319 17.05 -12.88 12.46
N ARG A 320 17.25 -13.96 13.20
CA ARG A 320 16.99 -15.32 12.70
C ARG A 320 15.64 -15.81 13.18
N GLN A 321 15.02 -16.66 12.38
CA GLN A 321 13.87 -17.46 12.80
C GLN A 321 14.11 -18.06 14.18
N GLY A 322 13.07 -17.99 15.03
CA GLY A 322 13.10 -18.47 16.40
C GLY A 322 14.01 -17.72 17.37
N GLN A 323 14.57 -16.59 16.98
CA GLN A 323 15.19 -15.65 17.90
C GLN A 323 14.13 -15.03 18.83
N LEU A 324 14.46 -14.86 20.10
CA LEU A 324 13.60 -14.16 21.06
C LEU A 324 13.52 -12.67 20.68
N ILE A 325 12.30 -12.17 20.54
CA ILE A 325 12.01 -10.79 20.13
C ILE A 325 11.52 -9.96 21.30
N ALA A 326 10.60 -10.50 22.09
CA ALA A 326 9.98 -9.78 23.20
C ALA A 326 9.64 -10.72 24.38
N ASP A 327 9.63 -10.14 25.57
CA ASP A 327 8.92 -10.68 26.74
C ASP A 327 7.72 -9.76 27.04
N VAL A 328 6.54 -10.36 27.07
CA VAL A 328 5.25 -9.69 27.15
C VAL A 328 4.55 -10.07 28.43
N ASP A 329 4.21 -9.08 29.26
CA ASP A 329 3.38 -9.29 30.44
C ASP A 329 1.91 -9.50 30.03
N LEU A 330 1.57 -10.75 29.74
CA LEU A 330 0.22 -11.14 29.34
C LEU A 330 -0.82 -10.79 30.41
N LYS A 331 -0.43 -10.84 31.70
CA LYS A 331 -1.33 -10.53 32.80
C LYS A 331 -1.67 -9.04 32.81
N ALA A 332 -0.68 -8.17 32.64
CA ALA A 332 -0.90 -6.72 32.54
C ALA A 332 -1.84 -6.37 31.36
N ILE A 333 -1.73 -7.08 30.23
CA ILE A 333 -2.63 -6.91 29.09
C ILE A 333 -4.06 -7.34 29.45
N THR A 334 -4.23 -8.50 30.08
CA THR A 334 -5.58 -8.99 30.47
C THR A 334 -6.21 -8.16 31.58
N ASP A 335 -5.43 -7.70 32.56
CA ASP A 335 -5.88 -6.86 33.67
C ASP A 335 -6.35 -5.48 33.16
N ALA A 336 -5.77 -4.99 32.06
CA ALA A 336 -6.22 -3.80 31.35
C ALA A 336 -7.43 -4.03 30.42
N GLY A 337 -8.03 -5.23 30.41
CA GLY A 337 -9.19 -5.57 29.60
C GLY A 337 -8.88 -5.71 28.10
N ARG A 338 -7.62 -5.95 27.75
CA ARG A 338 -7.16 -6.11 26.36
C ARG A 338 -6.95 -7.57 26.00
N LYS A 339 -6.84 -7.85 24.71
CA LYS A 339 -6.59 -9.19 24.17
C LYS A 339 -5.09 -9.42 23.96
N THR A 340 -4.64 -10.65 24.16
CA THR A 340 -3.22 -11.05 24.12
C THR A 340 -2.82 -11.70 22.80
N ASP A 341 -3.65 -11.61 21.77
CA ASP A 341 -3.41 -12.18 20.45
C ASP A 341 -2.09 -11.66 19.86
N MET A 342 -1.17 -12.56 19.53
CA MET A 342 0.09 -12.24 18.86
C MET A 342 -0.12 -12.40 17.36
N ILE A 343 -0.28 -11.28 16.67
CA ILE A 343 -0.74 -11.22 15.30
C ILE A 343 0.45 -11.06 14.37
N VAL A 344 0.53 -11.92 13.35
CA VAL A 344 1.54 -11.90 12.30
C VAL A 344 0.84 -11.61 10.97
N VAL A 345 1.19 -10.48 10.34
CA VAL A 345 0.56 -10.01 9.10
C VAL A 345 1.61 -9.76 8.04
N PHE A 346 1.34 -10.18 6.80
CA PHE A 346 2.18 -9.89 5.64
C PHE A 346 1.66 -8.64 4.93
N THR A 347 2.38 -7.51 5.05
CA THR A 347 1.84 -6.18 4.76
C THR A 347 2.01 -5.72 3.31
N ASN A 348 2.79 -6.43 2.51
CA ASN A 348 3.00 -6.15 1.09
C ASN A 348 2.51 -7.32 0.21
N PRO A 349 1.19 -7.44 -0.02
CA PRO A 349 0.60 -8.60 -0.71
C PRO A 349 1.11 -8.79 -2.14
N ASP A 350 1.61 -7.74 -2.81
CA ASP A 350 2.21 -7.86 -4.14
C ASP A 350 3.49 -8.71 -4.16
N ALA A 351 4.20 -8.77 -3.03
CA ALA A 351 5.39 -9.60 -2.82
C ALA A 351 5.07 -11.02 -2.35
N VAL A 352 3.80 -11.32 -2.05
CA VAL A 352 3.34 -12.64 -1.57
C VAL A 352 2.60 -13.36 -2.70
N GLU A 353 3.14 -14.49 -3.15
CA GLU A 353 2.52 -15.34 -4.16
C GLU A 353 1.49 -16.30 -3.56
N ASN A 354 1.88 -16.98 -2.48
CA ASN A 354 1.03 -17.92 -1.75
C ASN A 354 1.33 -17.87 -0.25
N LEU A 355 0.29 -18.07 0.57
CA LEU A 355 0.36 -18.16 2.02
C LEU A 355 -0.54 -19.29 2.50
N GLU A 356 0.06 -20.32 3.09
CA GLU A 356 -0.66 -21.43 3.72
C GLU A 356 -0.41 -21.41 5.23
N ILE A 357 -1.48 -21.52 6.02
CA ILE A 357 -1.43 -21.52 7.48
C ILE A 357 -2.04 -22.83 7.99
N HIS A 358 -1.47 -23.38 9.06
CA HIS A 358 -1.93 -24.59 9.74
C HIS A 358 -2.46 -24.24 11.15
N PRO A 359 -3.78 -23.97 11.30
CA PRO A 359 -4.39 -23.70 12.60
C PRO A 359 -4.31 -24.88 13.56
N GLY A 360 -4.28 -24.58 14.86
CA GLY A 360 -4.23 -25.60 15.91
C GLY A 360 -3.39 -25.19 17.11
N THR A 361 -3.23 -26.11 18.05
CA THR A 361 -2.30 -25.91 19.17
C THR A 361 -0.87 -26.03 18.68
N VAL A 362 -0.07 -25.00 18.94
CA VAL A 362 1.30 -24.87 18.47
C VAL A 362 2.27 -24.63 19.62
N LYS A 363 3.51 -25.06 19.43
CA LYS A 363 4.66 -24.65 20.24
C LYS A 363 5.42 -23.50 19.56
N ALA A 364 6.03 -22.64 20.35
CA ALA A 364 6.93 -21.61 19.86
C ALA A 364 7.98 -22.25 18.94
N ASN A 365 8.24 -21.61 17.80
CA ASN A 365 9.16 -22.10 16.78
C ASN A 365 8.74 -23.40 16.08
N GLN A 366 7.49 -23.85 16.26
CA GLN A 366 6.89 -24.88 15.41
C GLN A 366 6.49 -24.26 14.07
N VAL A 367 6.63 -25.02 12.98
CA VAL A 367 6.14 -24.60 11.66
C VAL A 367 4.63 -24.38 11.73
N SER A 368 4.19 -23.17 11.43
CA SER A 368 2.79 -22.75 11.41
C SER A 368 2.23 -22.59 9.99
N GLY A 369 3.07 -22.68 8.97
CA GLY A 369 2.65 -22.47 7.59
C GLY A 369 3.80 -22.37 6.60
N THR A 370 3.47 -22.07 5.35
CA THR A 370 4.44 -21.76 4.28
C THR A 370 4.10 -20.43 3.62
N LEU A 371 5.15 -19.71 3.26
CA LEU A 371 5.12 -18.45 2.55
C LEU A 371 5.90 -18.60 1.26
N ARG A 372 5.32 -18.19 0.14
CA ARG A 372 6.03 -18.08 -1.13
C ARG A 372 6.04 -16.62 -1.56
N GLY A 373 7.23 -16.04 -1.61
CA GLY A 373 7.45 -14.69 -2.15
C GLY A 373 7.47 -14.71 -3.69
N ARG A 374 7.09 -13.59 -4.31
CA ARG A 374 7.16 -13.38 -5.77
C ARG A 374 8.53 -12.92 -6.26
#